data_AF-A0A961H7V1-F1
#
_entry.id   AF-A0A961H7V1-F1
#
_cell.length_a   1.000
_cell.length_b   1.000
_cell.length_c   1.000
_cell.angle_alpha   90.00
_cell.angle_beta   90.00
_cell.angle_gamma   90.00
#
_symmetry.space_group_name_H-M   'P 1'
#
loop_
_entity.id
_entity.type
_entity.pdbx_description
1 polymer ?
#
loop_
_entity_poly.entity_id
_entity_poly.type
_entity_poly.pdbx_seq_one_letter_code
_entity_poly.pdbx_strand_id
1 'polypeptide(L)'
;MWLAVRDAALADHPITIDMFENLPIAPPRGYEGPARSATEAITVGGMLDGLRDDVAPELQLLVRAMIQILVIELLAYHTFAWASEVLGDPECSHDAGFARDTIDHIRIDEDIHVAYLQCALAELATLTVRTVSGTTVPGADLVNAARRAALDNQTGDRFDRILAYRLAQVRSELAAHPDGARLTTEFDALAAKPAEALT
;
A
#
# COMPACT_ATOMS: atom_id res chain seq x y z
N MET A 1 5.93 6.46 12.13
CA MET A 1 6.98 5.45 12.44
C MET A 1 7.91 5.21 11.26
N TRP A 2 7.40 4.97 10.05
CA TRP A 2 8.25 4.76 8.86
C TRP A 2 9.32 5.84 8.60
N LEU A 3 8.99 7.13 8.78
CA LEU A 3 9.97 8.21 8.63
C LEU A 3 11.12 8.12 9.64
N ALA A 4 10.86 7.69 10.87
CA ALA A 4 11.91 7.49 11.87
C ALA A 4 12.81 6.30 11.50
N VAL A 5 12.25 5.22 10.94
CA VAL A 5 13.02 4.08 10.41
C VAL A 5 13.92 4.54 9.27
N ARG A 6 13.38 5.32 8.31
CA ARG A 6 14.14 5.91 7.20
C ARG A 6 15.30 6.76 7.72
N ASP A 7 15.02 7.69 8.63
CA ASP A 7 16.01 8.65 9.12
C ASP A 7 17.15 7.94 9.85
N ALA A 8 16.82 6.96 10.71
CA ALA A 8 17.80 6.13 11.40
C ALA A 8 18.62 5.25 10.44
N ALA A 9 17.97 4.63 9.44
CA ALA A 9 18.64 3.77 8.47
C ALA A 9 19.59 4.56 7.55
N LEU A 10 19.19 5.77 7.15
CA LEU A 10 19.90 6.59 6.15
C LEU A 10 20.77 7.72 6.76
N ALA A 11 21.04 7.67 8.07
CA ALA A 11 21.83 8.67 8.77
C ALA A 11 21.33 10.12 8.58
N ASP A 12 20.04 10.34 8.81
CA ASP A 12 19.37 11.64 8.69
C ASP A 12 19.56 12.30 7.31
N HIS A 13 19.45 11.50 6.24
CA HIS A 13 19.61 12.00 4.89
C HIS A 13 18.69 13.20 4.60
N PRO A 14 19.20 14.30 4.01
CA PRO A 14 18.40 15.48 3.75
C PRO A 14 17.13 15.15 2.97
N ILE A 15 16.02 15.63 3.52
CA ILE A 15 14.71 15.50 2.90
C ILE A 15 14.65 16.45 1.70
N THR A 16 14.51 15.90 0.50
CA THR A 16 14.33 16.68 -0.73
C THR A 16 12.84 16.82 -1.06
N ILE A 17 12.48 17.91 -1.74
CA ILE A 17 11.08 18.30 -1.97
C ILE A 17 10.35 17.33 -2.94
N ASP A 18 11.10 16.73 -3.86
CA ASP A 18 10.67 15.74 -4.84
C ASP A 18 10.16 14.44 -4.20
N MET A 19 10.64 14.10 -3.00
CA MET A 19 10.12 12.96 -2.20
C MET A 19 8.62 13.08 -1.91
N PHE A 20 8.04 14.28 -2.01
CA PHE A 20 6.62 14.54 -1.77
C PHE A 20 5.88 15.13 -2.97
N GLU A 21 6.53 15.30 -4.12
CA GLU A 21 5.87 15.93 -5.28
C GLU A 21 4.77 15.04 -5.88
N ASN A 22 4.92 13.72 -5.86
CA ASN A 22 3.93 12.77 -6.40
C ASN A 22 3.47 11.79 -5.33
N LEU A 23 2.49 12.23 -4.52
CA LEU A 23 1.97 11.43 -3.42
C LEU A 23 0.95 10.40 -3.93
N PRO A 24 0.95 9.18 -3.35
CA PRO A 24 -0.06 8.17 -3.65
C PRO A 24 -1.46 8.55 -3.13
N ILE A 25 -1.54 9.55 -2.25
CA ILE A 25 -2.77 10.12 -1.69
C ILE A 25 -2.79 11.60 -2.05
N ALA A 26 -3.94 12.11 -2.50
CA ALA A 26 -4.09 13.51 -2.87
C ALA A 26 -3.84 14.44 -1.66
N PRO A 27 -3.17 15.59 -1.85
CA PRO A 27 -3.05 16.60 -0.82
C PRO A 27 -4.43 17.06 -0.31
N PRO A 28 -4.54 17.47 0.97
CA PRO A 28 -5.80 17.99 1.50
C PRO A 28 -6.25 19.23 0.72
N ARG A 29 -7.58 19.44 0.67
CA ARG A 29 -8.16 20.62 -0.01
C ARG A 29 -7.55 21.91 0.57
N GLY A 30 -7.07 22.79 -0.30
CA GLY A 30 -6.45 24.06 0.07
C GLY A 30 -4.94 23.99 0.35
N TYR A 31 -4.30 22.86 0.12
CA TYR A 31 -2.83 22.76 0.15
C TYR A 31 -2.22 23.47 -1.08
N GLU A 32 -1.28 24.39 -0.84
CA GLU A 32 -0.61 25.21 -1.88
C GLU A 32 0.88 24.83 -2.08
N GLY A 33 1.34 23.74 -1.48
CA GLY A 33 2.72 23.28 -1.64
C GLY A 33 2.97 22.50 -2.94
N PRO A 34 4.22 22.05 -3.15
CA PRO A 34 4.63 21.41 -4.40
C PRO A 34 4.07 19.99 -4.56
N ALA A 35 3.54 19.38 -3.50
CA ALA A 35 2.92 18.06 -3.54
C ALA A 35 1.68 18.03 -4.45
N ARG A 36 1.63 17.03 -5.33
CA ARG A 36 0.53 16.74 -6.24
C ARG A 36 0.07 15.31 -6.02
N SER A 37 -1.21 15.05 -6.30
CA SER A 37 -1.67 13.67 -6.38
C SER A 37 -1.00 12.99 -7.57
N ALA A 38 -0.44 11.81 -7.38
CA ALA A 38 -0.14 10.93 -8.50
C ALA A 38 -1.41 10.73 -9.36
N THR A 39 -1.25 10.55 -10.67
CA THR A 39 -2.39 10.31 -11.58
C THR A 39 -3.17 9.05 -11.17
N GLU A 40 -2.50 8.15 -10.45
CA GLU A 40 -2.96 6.87 -9.92
C GLU A 40 -3.53 6.97 -8.49
N ALA A 41 -3.72 8.18 -7.93
CA ALA A 41 -4.30 8.36 -6.61
C ALA A 41 -5.75 7.83 -6.57
N ILE A 42 -6.11 7.13 -5.49
CA ILE A 42 -7.46 6.59 -5.30
C ILE A 42 -8.45 7.77 -5.17
N THR A 43 -9.48 7.80 -6.01
CA THR A 43 -10.53 8.81 -5.95
C THR A 43 -11.71 8.31 -5.12
N VAL A 44 -12.38 9.23 -4.41
CA VAL A 44 -13.60 8.93 -3.65
C VAL A 44 -14.73 8.41 -4.57
N GLY A 45 -14.74 8.82 -5.85
CA GLY A 45 -15.71 8.35 -6.84
C GLY A 45 -15.64 6.84 -7.07
N GLY A 46 -14.43 6.28 -7.21
CA GLY A 46 -14.27 4.82 -7.39
C GLY A 46 -14.71 4.00 -6.16
N MET A 47 -14.78 4.61 -4.97
CA MET A 47 -15.30 3.94 -3.77
C MET A 47 -16.83 3.80 -3.77
N LEU A 48 -17.54 4.62 -4.56
CA LEU A 48 -19.00 4.62 -4.66
C LEU A 48 -19.51 3.75 -5.83
N ASP A 49 -18.66 3.46 -6.80
CA ASP A 49 -19.03 2.69 -7.99
C ASP A 49 -19.37 1.23 -7.65
N GLY A 50 -20.48 0.71 -8.20
CA GLY A 50 -20.89 -0.68 -8.01
C GLY A 50 -21.47 -1.00 -6.62
N LEU A 51 -21.88 0.01 -5.86
CA LEU A 51 -22.72 -0.18 -4.68
C LEU A 51 -24.12 -0.65 -5.08
N ARG A 52 -24.75 -1.44 -4.23
CA ARG A 52 -26.15 -1.84 -4.42
C ARG A 52 -27.08 -0.72 -3.97
N ASP A 53 -28.12 -0.47 -4.75
CA ASP A 53 -29.14 0.54 -4.42
C ASP A 53 -30.08 0.11 -3.28
N ASP A 54 -30.19 -1.20 -3.01
CA ASP A 54 -31.12 -1.77 -2.03
C ASP A 54 -30.51 -1.96 -0.64
N VAL A 55 -29.23 -1.62 -0.44
CA VAL A 55 -28.52 -1.72 0.86
C VAL A 55 -28.00 -0.35 1.28
N ALA A 56 -28.07 -0.05 2.58
CA ALA A 56 -27.57 1.22 3.12
C ALA A 56 -26.13 1.51 2.65
N PRO A 57 -25.86 2.67 2.02
CA PRO A 57 -24.56 2.96 1.44
C PRO A 57 -23.45 3.03 2.49
N GLU A 58 -23.75 3.49 3.70
CA GLU A 58 -22.79 3.61 4.80
C GLU A 58 -22.24 2.23 5.22
N LEU A 59 -23.09 1.21 5.27
CA LEU A 59 -22.67 -0.15 5.56
C LEU A 59 -21.75 -0.68 4.47
N GLN A 60 -22.11 -0.48 3.20
CA GLN A 60 -21.31 -0.96 2.09
C GLN A 60 -19.95 -0.26 2.02
N LEU A 61 -19.92 1.05 2.31
CA LEU A 61 -18.68 1.83 2.40
C LEU A 61 -17.80 1.36 3.56
N LEU A 62 -18.39 1.06 4.72
CA LEU A 62 -17.65 0.48 5.85
C LEU A 62 -17.02 -0.87 5.47
N VAL A 63 -17.79 -1.77 4.86
CA VAL A 63 -17.29 -3.09 4.42
C VAL A 63 -16.18 -2.93 3.39
N ARG A 64 -16.34 -2.01 2.43
CA ARG A 64 -15.28 -1.70 1.44
C ARG A 64 -14.01 -1.18 2.11
N ALA A 65 -14.14 -0.25 3.06
CA ALA A 65 -13.00 0.27 3.80
C ALA A 65 -12.28 -0.85 4.58
N MET A 66 -13.03 -1.69 5.30
CA MET A 66 -12.46 -2.82 6.06
C MET A 66 -11.70 -3.80 5.17
N ILE A 67 -12.25 -4.15 4.00
CA ILE A 67 -11.56 -5.05 3.06
C ILE A 67 -10.36 -4.37 2.43
N GLN A 68 -10.48 -3.11 2.04
CA GLN A 68 -9.36 -2.36 1.48
C GLN A 68 -8.20 -2.28 2.47
N ILE A 69 -8.49 -2.00 3.74
CA ILE A 69 -7.49 -2.01 4.81
C ILE A 69 -6.90 -3.41 4.95
N LEU A 70 -7.71 -4.47 5.03
CA LEU A 70 -7.20 -5.84 5.14
C LEU A 70 -6.24 -6.21 4.00
N VAL A 71 -6.56 -5.83 2.75
CA VAL A 71 -5.66 -6.07 1.62
C VAL A 71 -4.35 -5.27 1.76
N ILE A 72 -4.43 -4.02 2.23
CA ILE A 72 -3.24 -3.22 2.52
C ILE A 72 -2.40 -3.88 3.63
N GLU A 73 -3.00 -4.34 4.71
CA GLU A 73 -2.28 -5.00 5.82
C GLU A 73 -1.55 -6.27 5.36
N LEU A 74 -2.18 -7.08 4.50
CA LEU A 74 -1.55 -8.28 3.95
C LEU A 74 -0.34 -7.94 3.06
N LEU A 75 -0.41 -6.85 2.29
CA LEU A 75 0.73 -6.35 1.51
C LEU A 75 1.82 -5.76 2.42
N ALA A 76 1.41 -5.03 3.46
CA ALA A 76 2.30 -4.44 4.44
C ALA A 76 3.08 -5.51 5.19
N TYR A 77 2.45 -6.64 5.54
CA TYR A 77 3.11 -7.77 6.21
C TYR A 77 4.36 -8.25 5.47
N HIS A 78 4.24 -8.52 4.17
CA HIS A 78 5.37 -8.94 3.34
C HIS A 78 6.40 -7.82 3.14
N THR A 79 5.92 -6.59 2.99
CA THR A 79 6.79 -5.42 2.80
C THR A 79 7.63 -5.14 4.04
N PHE A 80 7.05 -5.21 5.24
CA PHE A 80 7.77 -5.00 6.50
C PHE A 80 8.67 -6.18 6.84
N ALA A 81 8.32 -7.41 6.47
CA ALA A 81 9.24 -8.53 6.60
C ALA A 81 10.52 -8.32 5.77
N TRP A 82 10.36 -7.98 4.50
CA TRP A 82 11.48 -7.63 3.63
C TRP A 82 12.25 -6.41 4.14
N ALA A 83 11.57 -5.36 4.58
CA ALA A 83 12.22 -4.16 5.10
C ALA A 83 13.00 -4.44 6.40
N SER A 84 12.50 -5.30 7.28
CA SER A 84 13.20 -5.74 8.49
C SER A 84 14.47 -6.52 8.14
N GLU A 85 14.43 -7.35 7.10
CA GLU A 85 15.63 -8.05 6.59
C GLU A 85 16.66 -7.05 6.05
N VAL A 86 16.27 -6.18 5.12
CA VAL A 86 17.19 -5.25 4.43
C VAL A 86 17.69 -4.15 5.37
N LEU A 87 16.79 -3.43 6.03
CA LEU A 87 17.17 -2.29 6.88
C LEU A 87 17.74 -2.74 8.22
N GLY A 88 17.52 -3.99 8.60
CA GLY A 88 18.16 -4.60 9.77
C GLY A 88 19.53 -5.22 9.46
N ASP A 89 20.09 -5.01 8.26
CA ASP A 89 21.45 -5.37 7.89
C ASP A 89 22.42 -4.20 8.17
N PRO A 90 23.45 -4.37 9.03
CA PRO A 90 24.46 -3.34 9.26
C PRO A 90 25.25 -2.91 8.03
N GLU A 91 25.28 -3.70 6.95
CA GLU A 91 25.89 -3.29 5.67
C GLU A 91 25.00 -2.31 4.90
N CYS A 92 23.69 -2.30 5.15
CA CYS A 92 22.70 -1.49 4.44
C CYS A 92 22.24 -0.25 5.23
N SER A 93 22.37 -0.25 6.56
CA SER A 93 21.80 0.77 7.45
C SER A 93 22.80 1.33 8.45
N HIS A 94 22.69 2.63 8.73
CA HIS A 94 23.47 3.30 9.77
C HIS A 94 23.11 2.82 11.18
N ASP A 95 21.82 2.76 11.51
CA ASP A 95 21.29 2.18 12.76
C ASP A 95 20.37 0.99 12.46
N ALA A 96 20.98 -0.14 12.10
CA ALA A 96 20.28 -1.38 11.75
C ALA A 96 19.45 -1.95 12.92
N GLY A 97 19.92 -1.79 14.16
CA GLY A 97 19.22 -2.28 15.36
C GLY A 97 17.92 -1.53 15.58
N PHE A 98 17.97 -0.20 15.59
CA PHE A 98 16.78 0.63 15.72
C PHE A 98 15.78 0.41 14.58
N ALA A 99 16.27 0.31 13.33
CA ALA A 99 15.43 0.07 12.17
C ALA A 99 14.68 -1.26 12.29
N ARG A 100 15.38 -2.36 12.60
CA ARG A 100 14.79 -3.69 12.80
C ARG A 100 13.75 -3.68 13.92
N ASP A 101 14.13 -3.23 15.11
CA ASP A 101 13.25 -3.25 16.28
C ASP A 101 11.98 -2.44 16.04
N THR A 102 12.10 -1.27 15.39
CA THR A 102 10.94 -0.42 15.09
C THR A 102 10.02 -1.08 14.05
N ILE A 103 10.57 -1.70 13.00
CA ILE A 103 9.78 -2.42 12.00
C ILE A 103 9.08 -3.63 12.64
N ASP A 104 9.77 -4.38 13.50
CA ASP A 104 9.20 -5.55 14.15
C ASP A 104 8.09 -5.17 15.15
N HIS A 105 8.20 -4.02 15.83
CA HIS A 105 7.09 -3.47 16.61
C HIS A 105 5.89 -3.07 15.74
N ILE A 106 6.11 -2.43 14.58
CA ILE A 106 5.02 -2.13 13.64
C ILE A 106 4.30 -3.43 13.25
N ARG A 107 5.05 -4.48 12.93
CA ARG A 107 4.47 -5.78 12.53
C ARG A 107 3.59 -6.39 13.61
N ILE A 108 4.00 -6.28 14.88
CA ILE A 108 3.20 -6.75 16.02
C ILE A 108 1.87 -5.99 16.10
N ASP A 109 1.88 -4.68 15.85
CA ASP A 109 0.66 -3.87 15.86
C ASP A 109 -0.29 -4.28 14.72
N GLU A 110 0.25 -4.60 13.53
CA GLU A 110 -0.59 -4.99 12.37
C GLU A 110 -1.27 -6.36 12.55
N ASP A 111 -0.74 -7.28 13.36
CA ASP A 111 -1.37 -8.57 13.64
C ASP A 111 -2.79 -8.40 14.22
N ILE A 112 -2.99 -7.39 15.08
CA ILE A 112 -4.28 -7.09 15.71
C ILE A 112 -5.26 -6.54 14.66
N HIS A 113 -4.80 -5.68 13.75
CA HIS A 113 -5.62 -5.15 12.66
C HIS A 113 -6.11 -6.28 11.75
N VAL A 114 -5.21 -7.17 11.31
CA VAL A 114 -5.55 -8.31 10.47
C VAL A 114 -6.55 -9.24 11.17
N ALA A 115 -6.29 -9.60 12.42
CA ALA A 115 -7.15 -10.50 13.19
C ALA A 115 -8.57 -9.93 13.36
N TYR A 116 -8.69 -8.64 13.70
CA TYR A 116 -9.97 -7.99 13.85
C TYR A 116 -10.75 -7.95 12.52
N LEU A 117 -10.10 -7.53 11.43
CA LEU A 117 -10.74 -7.40 10.12
C LEU A 117 -11.19 -8.76 9.59
N GLN A 118 -10.36 -9.80 9.69
CA GLN A 118 -10.74 -11.16 9.30
C GLN A 118 -11.94 -11.66 10.09
N CYS A 119 -11.95 -11.47 11.42
CA CYS A 119 -13.05 -11.88 12.27
C CYS A 119 -14.36 -11.18 11.88
N ALA A 120 -14.36 -9.84 11.86
CA ALA A 120 -15.56 -9.07 11.60
C ALA A 120 -16.13 -9.30 10.18
N LEU A 121 -15.27 -9.45 9.17
CA LEU A 121 -15.68 -9.76 7.80
C LEU A 121 -16.20 -11.21 7.67
N ALA A 122 -15.60 -12.17 8.36
CA ALA A 122 -16.08 -13.55 8.40
C ALA A 122 -17.44 -13.65 9.08
N GLU A 123 -17.63 -12.96 10.21
CA GLU A 123 -18.94 -12.87 10.88
C GLU A 123 -19.99 -12.29 9.95
N LEU A 124 -19.73 -11.13 9.34
CA LEU A 124 -20.65 -10.53 8.36
C LEU A 124 -20.97 -11.49 7.21
N ALA A 125 -19.99 -12.23 6.70
CA ALA A 125 -20.20 -13.17 5.61
C ALA A 125 -21.20 -14.30 5.97
N THR A 126 -21.33 -14.64 7.25
CA THR A 126 -22.29 -15.65 7.75
C THR A 126 -23.68 -15.09 8.07
N LEU A 127 -23.85 -13.77 8.08
CA LEU A 127 -25.09 -13.10 8.41
C LEU A 127 -25.90 -12.72 7.17
N THR A 128 -27.14 -12.30 7.40
CA THR A 128 -27.99 -11.64 6.40
C THR A 128 -28.15 -10.17 6.73
N VAL A 129 -28.06 -9.31 5.71
CA VAL A 129 -28.23 -7.86 5.83
C VAL A 129 -29.63 -7.49 5.37
N ARG A 130 -30.34 -6.66 6.16
CA ARG A 130 -31.64 -6.12 5.77
C ARG A 130 -31.47 -5.05 4.69
N THR A 131 -32.28 -5.14 3.65
CA THR A 131 -32.38 -4.12 2.60
C THR A 131 -33.24 -2.94 3.07
N VAL A 132 -33.17 -1.83 2.34
CA VAL A 132 -34.03 -0.65 2.59
C VAL A 132 -35.52 -0.95 2.34
N SER A 133 -35.84 -1.98 1.56
CA SER A 133 -37.21 -2.44 1.29
C SER A 133 -37.73 -3.48 2.28
N GLY A 134 -36.89 -3.91 3.24
CA GLY A 134 -37.26 -4.86 4.30
C GLY A 134 -37.05 -6.34 3.96
N THR A 135 -36.54 -6.65 2.77
CA THR A 135 -36.02 -7.99 2.43
C THR A 135 -34.62 -8.20 3.02
N THR A 136 -33.96 -9.33 2.70
CA THR A 136 -32.58 -9.59 3.11
C THR A 136 -31.70 -9.98 1.94
N VAL A 137 -30.40 -9.69 2.07
CA VAL A 137 -29.33 -10.19 1.20
C VAL A 137 -28.28 -10.93 2.03
N PRO A 138 -27.57 -11.93 1.48
CA PRO A 138 -26.44 -12.55 2.15
C PRO A 138 -25.31 -11.54 2.40
N GLY A 139 -24.76 -11.49 3.62
CA GLY A 139 -23.61 -10.64 3.92
C GLY A 139 -22.35 -11.05 3.13
N ALA A 140 -22.23 -12.34 2.81
CA ALA A 140 -21.19 -12.86 1.93
C ALA A 140 -21.15 -12.17 0.56
N ASP A 141 -22.30 -11.74 0.02
CA ASP A 141 -22.35 -11.06 -1.27
C ASP A 141 -21.68 -9.68 -1.19
N LEU A 142 -21.89 -8.96 -0.09
CA LEU A 142 -21.26 -7.66 0.17
C LEU A 142 -19.76 -7.79 0.37
N VAL A 143 -19.33 -8.75 1.19
CA VAL A 143 -17.91 -9.04 1.46
C VAL A 143 -17.20 -9.44 0.17
N ASN A 144 -17.78 -10.34 -0.62
CA ASN A 144 -17.18 -10.78 -1.89
C ASN A 144 -17.11 -9.66 -2.94
N ALA A 145 -18.11 -8.79 -3.00
CA ALA A 145 -18.09 -7.64 -3.90
C ALA A 145 -16.97 -6.65 -3.52
N ALA A 146 -16.86 -6.30 -2.25
CA ALA A 146 -15.80 -5.44 -1.75
C ALA A 146 -14.39 -6.07 -1.92
N ARG A 147 -14.26 -7.39 -1.75
CA ARG A 147 -13.01 -8.14 -2.00
C ARG A 147 -12.56 -8.06 -3.46
N ARG A 148 -13.47 -8.27 -4.40
CA ARG A 148 -13.14 -8.14 -5.84
C ARG A 148 -12.65 -6.74 -6.16
N ALA A 149 -13.40 -5.71 -5.75
CA ALA A 149 -13.02 -4.33 -5.98
C ALA A 149 -11.64 -3.98 -5.38
N ALA A 150 -11.36 -4.42 -4.14
CA ALA A 150 -10.08 -4.17 -3.49
C ALA A 150 -8.90 -4.86 -4.19
N LEU A 151 -9.09 -6.10 -4.67
CA LEU A 151 -8.06 -6.83 -5.41
C LEU A 151 -7.82 -6.22 -6.79
N ASP A 152 -8.87 -5.89 -7.54
CA ASP A 152 -8.76 -5.26 -8.85
C ASP A 152 -7.96 -3.93 -8.77
N ASN A 153 -8.13 -3.18 -7.67
CA ASN A 153 -7.35 -1.97 -7.39
C ASN A 153 -5.86 -2.21 -7.11
N GLN A 154 -5.48 -3.41 -6.68
CA GLN A 154 -4.13 -3.74 -6.20
C GLN A 154 -3.35 -4.67 -7.14
N THR A 155 -4.02 -5.37 -8.06
CA THR A 155 -3.38 -6.35 -8.96
C THR A 155 -3.63 -6.08 -10.45
N GLY A 156 -4.21 -4.93 -10.81
CA GLY A 156 -4.47 -4.52 -12.20
C GLY A 156 -3.48 -3.50 -12.75
N ASP A 157 -3.79 -2.92 -13.91
CA ASP A 157 -2.94 -1.95 -14.64
C ASP A 157 -2.39 -0.81 -13.79
N ARG A 158 -3.10 -0.44 -12.71
CA ARG A 158 -2.64 0.57 -11.76
C ARG A 158 -1.34 0.16 -11.06
N PHE A 159 -1.25 -1.10 -10.63
CA PHE A 159 -0.05 -1.63 -9.98
C PHE A 159 1.15 -1.57 -10.93
N ASP A 160 0.96 -2.03 -12.17
CA ASP A 160 2.00 -2.02 -13.21
C ASP A 160 2.49 -0.60 -13.50
N ARG A 161 1.58 0.38 -13.59
CA ARG A 161 1.95 1.79 -13.77
C ARG A 161 2.75 2.34 -12.60
N ILE A 162 2.34 2.04 -11.36
CA ILE A 162 3.07 2.48 -10.16
C ILE A 162 4.46 1.84 -10.11
N LEU A 163 4.57 0.55 -10.42
CA LEU A 163 5.84 -0.16 -10.47
C LEU A 163 6.76 0.46 -11.53
N ALA A 164 6.27 0.67 -12.75
CA ALA A 164 7.03 1.29 -13.83
C ALA A 164 7.48 2.71 -13.47
N TYR A 165 6.60 3.52 -12.88
CA TYR A 165 6.92 4.87 -12.42
C TYR A 165 8.03 4.87 -11.35
N ARG A 166 7.93 4.00 -10.33
CA ARG A 166 8.93 3.91 -9.27
C ARG A 166 10.26 3.35 -9.77
N LEU A 167 10.22 2.36 -10.66
CA LEU A 167 11.43 1.83 -11.29
C LEU A 167 12.12 2.90 -12.14
N ALA A 168 11.38 3.69 -12.92
CA ALA A 168 11.94 4.79 -13.70
C ALA A 168 12.63 5.84 -12.81
N GLN A 169 12.05 6.14 -11.64
CA GLN A 169 12.68 7.02 -10.65
C GLN A 169 14.03 6.44 -10.18
N VAL A 170 14.06 5.16 -9.77
CA VAL A 170 15.29 4.47 -9.36
C VAL A 170 16.34 4.52 -10.47
N ARG A 171 15.96 4.27 -11.72
CA ARG A 171 16.87 4.35 -12.88
C ARG A 171 17.46 5.74 -13.05
N SER A 172 16.64 6.79 -12.90
CA SER A 172 17.09 8.18 -13.00
C SER A 172 18.10 8.52 -11.92
N GLU A 173 17.84 8.09 -10.67
CA GLU A 173 18.73 8.30 -9.54
C GLU A 173 20.07 7.55 -9.72
N LEU A 174 20.01 6.29 -10.16
CA LEU A 174 21.22 5.51 -10.49
C LEU A 174 22.04 6.14 -11.60
N ALA A 175 21.40 6.66 -12.66
CA ALA A 175 22.11 7.31 -13.77
C ALA A 175 22.89 8.58 -13.34
N ALA A 176 22.42 9.28 -12.31
CA ALA A 176 23.09 10.44 -11.73
C ALA A 176 24.23 10.06 -10.77
N HIS A 177 24.31 8.81 -10.34
CA HIS A 177 25.31 8.33 -9.39
C HIS A 177 26.66 8.05 -10.09
N PRO A 178 27.82 8.39 -9.47
CA PRO A 178 29.14 8.13 -10.05
C PRO A 178 29.38 6.65 -10.45
N ASP A 179 28.88 5.71 -9.65
CA ASP A 179 28.94 4.26 -9.89
C ASP A 179 27.69 3.72 -10.61
N GLY A 180 26.85 4.58 -11.18
CA GLY A 180 25.52 4.27 -11.65
C GLY A 180 25.42 3.07 -12.59
N ALA A 181 26.34 2.95 -13.55
CA ALA A 181 26.34 1.86 -14.53
C ALA A 181 26.57 0.48 -13.89
N ARG A 182 27.48 0.40 -12.90
CA ARG A 182 27.74 -0.83 -12.15
C ARG A 182 26.54 -1.21 -11.29
N LEU A 183 26.02 -0.25 -10.52
CA LEU A 183 24.86 -0.47 -9.65
C LEU A 183 23.61 -0.88 -10.43
N THR A 184 23.39 -0.28 -11.61
CA THR A 184 22.32 -0.66 -12.53
C THR A 184 22.45 -2.13 -12.94
N THR A 185 23.65 -2.57 -13.32
CA THR A 185 23.92 -3.95 -13.72
C THR A 185 23.67 -4.94 -12.57
N GLU A 186 24.12 -4.60 -11.36
CA GLU A 186 23.90 -5.41 -10.16
C GLU A 186 22.42 -5.47 -9.78
N PHE A 187 21.72 -4.34 -9.81
CA PHE A 187 20.28 -4.26 -9.56
C PHE A 187 19.49 -5.13 -10.54
N ASP A 188 19.84 -5.09 -11.83
CA ASP A 188 19.20 -5.92 -12.86
C ASP A 188 19.45 -7.41 -12.67
N ALA A 189 20.62 -7.78 -12.16
CA ALA A 189 20.94 -9.18 -11.87
C ALA A 189 20.11 -9.75 -10.71
N LEU A 190 19.53 -8.91 -9.84
CA LEU A 190 18.66 -9.34 -8.74
C LEU A 190 17.23 -9.67 -9.20
N ALA A 191 16.85 -9.35 -10.44
CA ALA A 191 15.50 -9.56 -10.94
C ALA A 191 15.21 -11.05 -11.22
N ALA A 192 14.46 -11.71 -10.32
CA ALA A 192 14.03 -13.11 -10.50
C ALA A 192 12.61 -13.28 -11.12
N LYS A 193 11.79 -12.19 -11.18
CA LYS A 193 10.60 -11.87 -12.06
C LYS A 193 9.42 -11.23 -11.29
N PRO A 194 8.94 -10.05 -11.74
CA PRO A 194 7.72 -9.99 -12.57
C PRO A 194 7.71 -8.81 -13.58
N ALA A 195 7.89 -8.96 -14.89
CA ALA A 195 8.50 -10.01 -15.67
C ALA A 195 9.67 -9.32 -16.40
N GLU A 196 10.90 -9.63 -15.97
CA GLU A 196 12.17 -9.12 -16.51
C GLU A 196 12.21 -7.61 -16.76
N ALA A 197 12.39 -6.83 -15.68
CA ALA A 197 12.82 -5.42 -15.70
C ALA A 197 12.09 -4.43 -16.66
N LEU A 198 10.96 -4.78 -17.26
CA LEU A 198 10.28 -4.03 -18.34
C LEU A 198 11.15 -3.55 -19.52
N THR A 199 12.32 -4.18 -19.74
CA THR A 199 13.03 -4.30 -21.03
C THR A 199 13.80 -5.60 -21.06
#